data_AF-A0AAV9JCY0-F1
#
_entry.id   AF-A0AAV9JCY0-F1
#
_cell.length_a   1.000
_cell.length_b   1.000
_cell.length_c   1.000
_cell.angle_alpha   90.00
_cell.angle_beta   90.00
_cell.angle_gamma   90.00
#
_symmetry.space_group_name_H-M   'P 1'
#
loop_
_entity.id
_entity.type
_entity.pdbx_description
1 polymer ?
#
loop_
_entity_poly.entity_id
_entity_poly.type
_entity_poly.pdbx_seq_one_letter_code
_entity_poly.pdbx_strand_id
1 'polypeptide(L)'
;MASLLSSFNRLLPFATPGTPIVQDLLHLAAICGLLYYAPQIQEWMQQRRTGGLEPDRGAPQEDELAANGGDEALEHQHNIVRDAEPDTIDADEQQGPAANLNGQLPQPLPDHVNDAAQAGPAQAVNIPTQRNVGAKKLKSIARRDQHRAYHEFQRSQGEAQRALDAEGASEREASLAAERERRRVAEAAFEAKKAEERKQKREQERRQREDEISRRELVISIVRRELEQSRMCDLFTVANQVGGDVDEEWVEKILGASGMLGRKGSVITMITSTGWAVRVSAEDMAKLYHSVMERDGGDEDGAVSHELLGKTLENCLKGQAGAAP
;
A
#
# COMPACT_ATOMS: atom_id res chain seq x y z
N MET A 1 34.43 -10.41 -0.15
CA MET A 1 33.71 -11.65 -0.56
C MET A 1 33.27 -11.66 -2.04
N ALA A 2 33.81 -10.81 -2.92
CA ALA A 2 33.43 -10.72 -4.33
C ALA A 2 34.08 -11.80 -5.25
N SER A 3 35.14 -12.48 -4.79
CA SER A 3 35.91 -13.45 -5.59
C SER A 3 35.18 -14.78 -5.84
N LEU A 4 34.30 -15.19 -4.92
CA LEU A 4 33.55 -16.44 -5.06
C LEU A 4 32.43 -16.32 -6.11
N LEU A 5 31.80 -15.15 -6.23
CA LEU A 5 30.70 -14.91 -7.18
C LEU A 5 31.17 -14.95 -8.65
N SER A 6 32.39 -14.51 -8.92
CA SER A 6 33.02 -14.60 -10.25
C SER A 6 33.25 -16.06 -10.70
N SER A 7 33.65 -16.92 -9.76
CA SER A 7 33.91 -18.34 -10.04
C SER A 7 32.63 -19.11 -10.38
N PHE A 8 31.49 -18.75 -9.75
CA PHE A 8 30.19 -19.36 -10.03
C PHE A 8 29.63 -18.97 -11.40
N ASN A 9 29.87 -17.74 -11.86
CA ASN A 9 29.48 -17.29 -13.21
C ASN A 9 30.20 -18.04 -14.34
N ARG A 10 31.31 -18.73 -14.06
CA ARG A 10 32.07 -19.49 -15.06
C ARG A 10 31.64 -20.97 -15.16
N LEU A 11 30.87 -21.45 -14.18
CA LEU A 11 30.45 -22.86 -14.08
C LEU A 11 29.02 -23.12 -14.57
N LEU A 12 28.24 -22.08 -14.87
CA LEU A 12 26.88 -22.21 -15.39
C LEU A 12 26.76 -21.62 -16.80
N PRO A 13 26.84 -22.45 -17.87
CA PRO A 13 26.78 -22.01 -19.26
C PRO A 13 25.40 -21.52 -19.73
N PHE A 14 24.43 -21.34 -18.81
CA PHE A 14 23.07 -20.88 -19.12
C PHE A 14 22.76 -19.48 -18.59
N ALA A 15 23.70 -18.80 -17.92
CA ALA A 15 23.49 -17.46 -17.39
C ALA A 15 23.75 -16.40 -18.47
N THR A 16 22.69 -15.99 -19.17
CA THR A 16 22.69 -14.75 -19.98
C THR A 16 23.01 -13.54 -19.08
N PRO A 17 23.88 -12.60 -19.49
CA PRO A 17 24.43 -11.53 -18.63
C PRO A 17 23.45 -10.41 -18.24
N GLY A 18 22.13 -10.66 -18.27
CA GLY A 18 21.08 -9.67 -18.02
C GLY A 18 20.12 -9.99 -16.88
N THR A 19 20.16 -11.18 -16.29
CA THR A 19 19.31 -11.54 -15.14
C THR A 19 20.10 -11.39 -13.83
N PRO A 20 19.55 -10.75 -12.79
CA PRO A 20 20.25 -10.64 -11.51
C PRO A 20 20.41 -12.04 -10.93
N ILE A 21 21.65 -12.49 -10.73
CA ILE A 21 22.03 -13.83 -10.22
C ILE A 21 21.23 -14.25 -8.97
N VAL A 22 20.81 -13.27 -8.15
CA VAL A 22 19.97 -13.47 -6.97
C VAL A 22 18.61 -14.06 -7.33
N GLN A 23 18.03 -13.66 -8.46
CA GLN A 23 16.77 -14.20 -8.96
C GLN A 23 16.92 -15.68 -9.32
N ASP A 24 17.98 -16.06 -10.04
CA ASP A 24 18.20 -17.46 -10.40
C ASP A 24 18.50 -18.34 -9.18
N LEU A 25 19.21 -17.80 -8.17
CA LEU A 25 19.41 -18.48 -6.90
C LEU A 25 18.11 -18.64 -6.10
N LEU A 26 17.22 -17.65 -6.13
CA LEU A 26 15.89 -17.76 -5.52
C LEU A 26 15.02 -18.78 -6.26
N HIS A 27 15.03 -18.80 -7.59
CA HIS A 27 14.28 -19.78 -8.38
C HIS A 27 14.83 -21.19 -8.14
N LEU A 28 16.14 -21.36 -8.12
CA LEU A 28 16.78 -22.63 -7.80
C LEU A 28 16.44 -23.09 -6.38
N ALA A 29 16.50 -22.20 -5.39
CA ALA A 29 16.12 -22.51 -4.02
C ALA A 29 14.64 -22.90 -3.91
N ALA A 30 13.75 -22.23 -4.65
CA ALA A 30 12.32 -22.54 -4.68
C ALA A 30 12.05 -23.91 -5.33
N ILE A 31 12.70 -24.22 -6.45
CA ILE A 31 12.59 -25.53 -7.13
C ILE A 31 13.17 -26.65 -6.26
N CYS A 32 14.33 -26.43 -5.64
CA CYS A 32 14.93 -27.38 -4.71
C CYS A 32 14.06 -27.61 -3.48
N GLY A 33 13.47 -26.55 -2.92
CA GLY A 33 12.50 -26.65 -1.83
C GLY A 33 11.26 -27.44 -2.24
N LEU A 34 10.70 -27.15 -3.41
CA LEU A 34 9.55 -27.87 -3.94
C LEU A 34 9.86 -29.36 -4.16
N LEU A 35 11.01 -29.69 -4.74
CA LEU A 35 11.44 -31.07 -4.99
C LEU A 35 11.73 -31.83 -3.69
N TYR A 36 12.26 -31.14 -2.66
CA TYR A 36 12.48 -31.73 -1.35
C TYR A 36 11.15 -32.11 -0.67
N TYR A 37 10.12 -31.27 -0.79
CA TYR A 37 8.78 -31.52 -0.23
C TYR A 37 7.82 -32.26 -1.18
N ALA A 38 8.17 -32.46 -2.45
CA ALA A 38 7.37 -33.17 -3.44
C ALA A 38 6.89 -34.56 -2.99
N PRO A 39 7.73 -35.45 -2.42
CA PRO A 39 7.25 -36.76 -1.94
C PRO A 39 6.18 -36.64 -0.84
N GLN A 40 6.32 -35.65 0.07
CA GLN A 40 5.33 -35.40 1.13
C GLN A 40 4.00 -34.86 0.58
N ILE A 41 4.05 -33.99 -0.43
CA ILE A 41 2.86 -33.47 -1.11
C ILE A 41 2.15 -34.60 -1.87
N GLN A 42 2.91 -35.50 -2.48
CA GLN A 42 2.38 -36.66 -3.21
C GLN A 42 1.67 -37.64 -2.25
N GLU A 43 2.26 -37.94 -1.10
CA GLU A 43 1.63 -38.77 -0.06
C GLU A 43 0.33 -38.16 0.45
N TRP A 44 0.32 -36.84 0.70
CA TRP A 44 -0.88 -36.12 1.13
C TRP A 44 -1.99 -36.13 0.08
N MET A 45 -1.66 -35.97 -1.20
CA MET A 45 -2.63 -36.09 -2.30
C MET A 45 -3.14 -37.51 -2.48
N GLN A 46 -2.27 -38.53 -2.32
CA GLN A 46 -2.69 -39.93 -2.37
C GLN A 46 -3.64 -40.27 -1.23
N GLN A 47 -3.35 -39.83 0.01
CA GLN A 47 -4.24 -40.01 1.16
C GLN A 47 -5.61 -39.34 0.96
N ARG A 48 -5.68 -38.18 0.30
CA ARG A 48 -6.96 -37.56 -0.06
C ARG A 48 -7.73 -38.32 -1.14
N ARG A 49 -7.02 -38.95 -2.09
CA ARG A 49 -7.65 -39.76 -3.14
C ARG A 49 -8.13 -41.13 -2.62
N THR A 50 -7.38 -41.76 -1.70
CA THR A 50 -7.76 -43.05 -1.12
C THR A 50 -8.71 -42.92 0.05
N GLY A 51 -8.65 -41.83 0.84
CA GLY A 51 -9.55 -41.57 1.96
C GLY A 51 -10.95 -41.06 1.57
N GLY A 52 -11.20 -40.81 0.28
CA GLY A 52 -12.50 -40.36 -0.24
C GLY A 52 -13.38 -41.47 -0.84
N LEU A 53 -12.91 -42.72 -0.88
CA LEU A 53 -13.68 -43.88 -1.33
C LEU A 53 -14.03 -44.76 -0.12
N GLU A 54 -15.15 -44.44 0.52
CA GLU A 54 -15.90 -45.44 1.28
C GLU A 54 -16.28 -46.60 0.34
N PRO A 55 -16.07 -47.87 0.72
CA PRO A 55 -16.58 -49.00 -0.03
C PRO A 55 -18.05 -49.21 0.32
N ASP A 56 -18.96 -48.62 -0.47
CA ASP A 56 -20.35 -49.04 -0.47
C ASP A 56 -20.50 -50.38 -1.22
N ARG A 57 -21.37 -51.23 -0.67
CA ARG A 57 -21.57 -52.63 -1.02
C ARG A 57 -22.41 -52.79 -2.31
N GLY A 58 -21.93 -53.67 -3.19
CA GLY A 58 -22.73 -54.47 -4.15
C GLY A 58 -22.98 -53.80 -5.50
N ALA A 59 -22.87 -54.44 -6.66
CA ALA A 59 -22.81 -55.85 -7.04
C ALA A 59 -22.23 -55.94 -8.50
N PRO A 60 -22.35 -57.05 -9.26
CA PRO A 60 -21.23 -57.78 -9.83
C PRO A 60 -20.97 -57.55 -11.34
N GLN A 61 -19.69 -57.70 -11.69
CA GLN A 61 -19.08 -58.40 -12.85
C GLN A 61 -19.61 -58.21 -14.29
N GLU A 62 -18.62 -58.24 -15.21
CA GLU A 62 -18.68 -58.29 -16.69
C GLU A 62 -18.76 -56.89 -17.34
N ASP A 63 -17.89 -56.45 -18.26
CA ASP A 63 -17.07 -57.21 -19.21
C ASP A 63 -15.87 -56.39 -19.73
N GLU A 64 -14.92 -57.13 -20.27
CA GLU A 64 -13.65 -56.77 -20.92
C GLU A 64 -13.76 -55.76 -22.09
N LEU A 65 -12.74 -54.91 -22.31
CA LEU A 65 -11.91 -54.87 -23.54
C LEU A 65 -11.04 -53.59 -23.69
N ALA A 66 -9.72 -53.82 -23.69
CA ALA A 66 -8.71 -53.37 -24.66
C ALA A 66 -8.49 -51.87 -25.02
N ALA A 67 -7.34 -51.37 -24.55
CA ALA A 67 -6.19 -50.84 -25.32
C ALA A 67 -6.37 -50.09 -26.67
N ASN A 68 -6.00 -48.80 -26.69
CA ASN A 68 -5.16 -48.05 -27.66
C ASN A 68 -5.36 -46.55 -27.34
N GLY A 69 -4.37 -45.67 -27.20
CA GLY A 69 -3.24 -45.40 -28.10
C GLY A 69 -3.56 -44.14 -28.91
N GLY A 70 -2.78 -43.05 -28.75
CA GLY A 70 -2.75 -41.93 -29.71
C GLY A 70 -2.87 -40.53 -29.14
N ASP A 71 -1.87 -39.70 -29.46
CA ASP A 71 -1.82 -38.23 -29.39
C ASP A 71 -3.12 -37.53 -29.81
N GLU A 72 -3.44 -36.41 -29.15
CA GLU A 72 -3.60 -35.14 -29.87
C GLU A 72 -3.67 -33.94 -28.90
N ALA A 73 -2.93 -32.91 -29.28
CA ALA A 73 -2.91 -31.59 -28.68
C ALA A 73 -4.23 -30.84 -28.90
N LEU A 74 -4.54 -29.90 -28.00
CA LEU A 74 -5.24 -28.63 -28.24
C LEU A 74 -5.14 -27.85 -26.91
N GLU A 75 -4.17 -26.93 -26.81
CA GLU A 75 -4.42 -25.49 -26.87
C GLU A 75 -5.73 -25.08 -26.19
N HIS A 76 -5.67 -24.35 -25.06
CA HIS A 76 -6.40 -23.10 -24.91
C HIS A 76 -5.69 -22.21 -23.87
N GLN A 77 -5.07 -21.20 -24.44
CA GLN A 77 -4.36 -20.09 -23.85
C GLN A 77 -5.40 -19.06 -23.36
N HIS A 78 -5.38 -18.65 -22.10
CA HIS A 78 -5.93 -17.35 -21.73
C HIS A 78 -5.14 -16.73 -20.59
N ASN A 79 -4.22 -15.87 -21.01
CA ASN A 79 -3.44 -14.97 -20.20
C ASN A 79 -4.06 -13.59 -20.40
N ILE A 80 -4.70 -13.02 -19.37
CA ILE A 80 -4.91 -11.55 -19.30
C ILE A 80 -4.60 -11.11 -17.87
N VAL A 81 -3.39 -10.57 -17.73
CA VAL A 81 -3.02 -9.57 -16.73
C VAL A 81 -3.62 -8.24 -17.16
N ARG A 82 -4.30 -7.52 -16.25
CA ARG A 82 -4.29 -6.05 -16.28
C ARG A 82 -4.55 -5.47 -14.89
N ASP A 83 -3.50 -4.83 -14.37
CA ASP A 83 -3.52 -3.87 -13.27
C ASP A 83 -4.50 -2.72 -13.53
N ALA A 84 -5.23 -2.33 -12.48
CA ALA A 84 -5.55 -0.95 -12.11
C ALA A 84 -6.34 -0.91 -10.79
N GLU A 85 -5.66 -0.65 -9.69
CA GLU A 85 -6.25 0.15 -8.59
C GLU A 85 -6.20 1.64 -8.99
N PRO A 86 -6.76 2.60 -8.21
CA PRO A 86 -7.85 2.56 -7.22
C PRO A 86 -8.92 3.61 -7.55
N ASP A 87 -10.12 3.55 -6.96
CA ASP A 87 -10.87 4.79 -6.77
C ASP A 87 -11.70 4.79 -5.47
N THR A 88 -11.41 5.83 -4.71
CA THR A 88 -12.09 6.34 -3.53
C THR A 88 -13.56 6.64 -3.82
N ILE A 89 -14.46 6.17 -2.95
CA ILE A 89 -15.83 6.71 -2.87
C ILE A 89 -16.07 7.13 -1.42
N ASP A 90 -15.64 8.35 -1.11
CA ASP A 90 -16.37 9.22 -0.19
C ASP A 90 -17.55 9.80 -0.98
N ALA A 91 -18.78 9.60 -0.51
CA ALA A 91 -19.92 10.38 -0.93
C ALA A 91 -20.99 10.33 0.16
N ASP A 92 -20.88 11.30 1.08
CA ASP A 92 -22.01 11.77 1.86
C ASP A 92 -22.72 12.90 1.08
N GLU A 93 -24.02 13.02 1.33
CA GLU A 93 -24.94 14.12 1.01
C GLU A 93 -25.50 14.36 -0.41
N GLN A 94 -26.81 14.07 -0.48
CA GLN A 94 -27.92 14.95 -0.91
C GLN A 94 -28.01 15.43 -2.36
N GLN A 95 -29.10 15.02 -3.04
CA GLN A 95 -30.25 15.86 -3.44
C GLN A 95 -31.10 15.12 -4.51
N GLY A 96 -32.41 14.99 -4.27
CA GLY A 96 -33.40 14.65 -5.33
C GLY A 96 -33.63 15.86 -6.26
N PRO A 97 -34.71 15.92 -7.09
CA PRO A 97 -35.91 15.08 -7.13
C PRO A 97 -36.44 14.73 -8.56
N ALA A 98 -37.64 14.11 -8.56
CA ALA A 98 -38.63 13.98 -9.66
C ALA A 98 -38.50 12.77 -10.60
N ALA A 99 -39.54 12.07 -11.03
CA ALA A 99 -40.96 11.97 -10.66
C ALA A 99 -41.58 10.87 -11.55
N ASN A 100 -42.77 10.39 -11.18
CA ASN A 100 -43.76 9.58 -11.94
C ASN A 100 -43.61 8.04 -11.90
N LEU A 101 -44.66 7.24 -11.71
CA LEU A 101 -46.11 7.47 -11.53
C LEU A 101 -46.78 6.15 -11.08
N ASN A 102 -47.93 6.30 -10.41
CA ASN A 102 -49.06 5.37 -10.23
C ASN A 102 -49.16 4.47 -9.00
N GLY A 103 -50.19 4.77 -8.18
CA GLY A 103 -50.71 3.92 -7.11
C GLY A 103 -51.69 4.66 -6.19
N GLN A 104 -52.75 5.22 -6.77
CA GLN A 104 -53.84 5.95 -6.10
C GLN A 104 -54.58 5.12 -5.02
N LEU A 105 -55.01 5.78 -3.94
CA LEU A 105 -56.38 5.76 -3.37
C LEU A 105 -56.45 6.66 -2.10
N PRO A 106 -57.63 7.15 -1.66
CA PRO A 106 -57.90 8.57 -1.50
C PRO A 106 -58.04 9.06 -0.05
N GLN A 107 -57.89 10.38 0.10
CA GLN A 107 -58.04 11.16 1.34
C GLN A 107 -59.50 11.28 1.82
N PRO A 108 -59.68 11.77 3.06
CA PRO A 108 -60.49 12.97 3.24
C PRO A 108 -59.85 14.06 4.14
N LEU A 109 -60.03 15.32 3.71
CA LEU A 109 -59.86 16.61 4.39
C LEU A 109 -61.25 17.12 4.87
N PRO A 110 -61.41 18.31 5.51
CA PRO A 110 -60.87 18.73 6.81
C PRO A 110 -61.94 19.44 7.71
N ASP A 111 -61.48 19.83 8.90
CA ASP A 111 -61.99 20.76 9.93
C ASP A 111 -63.23 21.65 9.65
N HIS A 112 -64.12 21.80 10.64
CA HIS A 112 -64.14 22.97 11.53
C HIS A 112 -65.38 23.08 12.46
N VAL A 113 -65.10 23.65 13.64
CA VAL A 113 -65.87 24.58 14.50
C VAL A 113 -66.97 24.14 15.49
N ASN A 114 -66.75 24.65 16.73
CA ASN A 114 -67.69 25.21 17.71
C ASN A 114 -68.61 24.24 18.48
N ASP A 115 -68.96 24.45 19.74
CA ASP A 115 -68.61 25.45 20.75
C ASP A 115 -69.07 24.88 22.10
N ALA A 116 -68.54 25.44 23.17
CA ALA A 116 -69.08 25.51 24.53
C ALA A 116 -70.29 24.61 24.93
N ALA A 117 -70.04 23.66 25.84
CA ALA A 117 -71.06 23.19 26.78
C ALA A 117 -70.42 22.77 28.12
N GLN A 118 -70.21 23.78 28.96
CA GLN A 118 -70.49 23.78 30.40
C GLN A 118 -70.55 22.40 31.10
N ALA A 119 -69.56 22.14 31.97
CA ALA A 119 -69.60 21.05 32.94
C ALA A 119 -70.75 21.27 33.93
N GLY A 120 -71.89 20.63 33.68
CA GLY A 120 -73.00 20.50 34.63
C GLY A 120 -72.83 19.24 35.50
N PRO A 121 -73.14 19.29 36.81
CA PRO A 121 -73.03 18.14 37.69
C PRO A 121 -74.28 17.27 37.56
N ALA A 122 -74.30 16.30 36.65
CA ALA A 122 -75.24 15.17 36.67
C ALA A 122 -74.96 14.21 35.51
N GLN A 123 -74.00 13.30 35.67
CA GLN A 123 -74.18 11.98 35.07
C GLN A 123 -74.42 11.01 36.22
N ALA A 124 -75.71 10.91 36.57
CA ALA A 124 -76.22 9.74 37.25
C ALA A 124 -75.60 8.51 36.56
N VAL A 125 -74.96 7.65 37.35
CA VAL A 125 -74.51 6.34 36.91
C VAL A 125 -75.74 5.69 36.28
N ASN A 126 -75.77 5.67 34.95
CA ASN A 126 -76.86 5.12 34.18
C ASN A 126 -76.67 3.60 34.25
N ILE A 127 -77.01 3.04 35.42
CA ILE A 127 -77.00 1.60 35.65
C ILE A 127 -78.06 1.07 34.69
N PRO A 128 -77.66 0.28 33.67
CA PRO A 128 -78.61 -0.16 32.66
C PRO A 128 -79.70 -0.98 33.36
N THR A 129 -80.93 -0.46 33.36
CA THR A 129 -82.10 -1.18 33.86
C THR A 129 -82.16 -2.54 33.16
N GLN A 130 -82.07 -3.63 33.93
CA GLN A 130 -82.11 -4.99 33.43
C GLN A 130 -83.50 -5.27 32.85
N ARG A 131 -83.66 -4.96 31.57
CA ARG A 131 -84.83 -5.38 30.79
C ARG A 131 -84.77 -6.90 30.68
N ASN A 132 -85.84 -7.58 31.09
CA ASN A 132 -86.02 -9.03 30.88
C ASN A 132 -85.98 -9.34 29.38
N VAL A 133 -84.77 -9.58 28.89
CA VAL A 133 -84.51 -9.98 27.52
C VAL A 133 -84.85 -11.47 27.39
N GLY A 134 -85.63 -11.83 26.37
CA GLY A 134 -85.97 -13.23 26.12
C GLY A 134 -84.73 -14.12 25.97
N ALA A 135 -84.87 -15.41 26.30
CA ALA A 135 -83.75 -16.36 26.41
C ALA A 135 -82.77 -16.36 25.21
N LYS A 136 -83.25 -16.13 23.98
CA LYS A 136 -82.41 -16.02 22.78
C LYS A 136 -81.47 -14.81 22.81
N LYS A 137 -81.94 -13.67 23.31
CA LYS A 137 -81.18 -12.43 23.41
C LYS A 137 -80.16 -12.49 24.55
N LEU A 138 -80.49 -13.16 25.66
CA LEU A 138 -79.51 -13.48 26.72
C LEU A 138 -78.34 -14.30 26.18
N LYS A 139 -78.63 -15.36 25.43
CA LYS A 139 -77.57 -16.21 24.84
C LYS A 139 -76.70 -15.46 23.83
N SER A 140 -77.28 -14.57 23.03
CA SER A 140 -76.52 -13.71 22.11
C SER A 140 -75.65 -12.68 22.84
N ILE A 141 -76.15 -12.11 23.94
CA ILE A 141 -75.38 -11.16 24.77
C ILE A 141 -74.23 -11.90 25.45
N ALA A 142 -74.49 -13.06 26.06
CA ALA A 142 -73.44 -13.88 26.69
C ALA A 142 -72.33 -14.29 25.72
N ARG A 143 -72.68 -14.68 24.48
CA ARG A 143 -71.67 -14.98 23.45
C ARG A 143 -70.85 -13.74 23.08
N ARG A 144 -71.48 -12.57 22.93
CA ARG A 144 -70.78 -11.31 22.65
C ARG A 144 -69.86 -10.92 23.80
N ASP A 145 -70.30 -11.12 25.03
CA ASP A 145 -69.52 -10.84 26.23
C ASP A 145 -68.31 -11.78 26.36
N GLN A 146 -68.48 -13.07 26.05
CA GLN A 146 -67.37 -14.02 25.92
C GLN A 146 -66.33 -13.59 24.87
N HIS A 147 -66.78 -13.11 23.70
CA HIS A 147 -65.86 -12.59 22.69
C HIS A 147 -65.13 -11.33 23.16
N ARG A 148 -65.81 -10.40 23.85
CA ARG A 148 -65.17 -9.21 24.42
C ARG A 148 -64.14 -9.60 25.49
N ALA A 149 -64.50 -10.47 26.42
CA ALA A 149 -63.61 -10.97 27.46
C ALA A 149 -62.39 -11.70 26.86
N TYR A 150 -62.59 -12.48 25.79
CA TYR A 150 -61.47 -13.12 25.09
C TYR A 150 -60.52 -12.11 24.44
N HIS A 151 -61.04 -11.08 23.76
CA HIS A 151 -60.21 -10.05 23.15
C HIS A 151 -59.52 -9.17 24.20
N GLU A 152 -60.17 -8.87 25.31
CA GLU A 152 -59.56 -8.16 26.44
C GLU A 152 -58.46 -9.00 27.10
N PHE A 153 -58.69 -10.30 27.27
CA PHE A 153 -57.68 -11.25 27.73
C PHE A 153 -56.48 -11.34 26.76
N GLN A 154 -56.71 -11.35 25.45
CA GLN A 154 -55.61 -11.31 24.47
C GLN A 154 -54.84 -10.00 24.54
N ARG A 155 -55.51 -8.86 24.70
CA ARG A 155 -54.83 -7.57 24.89
C ARG A 155 -54.03 -7.54 26.18
N SER A 156 -54.61 -8.01 27.29
CA SER A 156 -53.92 -8.04 28.59
C SER A 156 -52.73 -8.99 28.59
N GLN A 157 -52.79 -10.13 27.89
CA GLN A 157 -51.63 -10.99 27.67
C GLN A 157 -50.53 -10.27 26.86
N GLY A 158 -50.90 -9.58 25.78
CA GLY A 158 -49.94 -8.82 24.97
C GLY A 158 -49.36 -7.60 25.70
N GLU A 159 -50.12 -6.97 26.59
CA GLU A 159 -49.65 -5.89 27.46
C GLU A 159 -48.73 -6.41 28.56
N ALA A 160 -49.07 -7.54 29.20
CA ALA A 160 -48.22 -8.19 30.19
C ALA A 160 -46.89 -8.64 29.57
N GLN A 161 -46.91 -9.18 28.34
CA GLN A 161 -45.69 -9.56 27.63
C GLN A 161 -44.82 -8.34 27.29
N ARG A 162 -45.42 -7.25 26.78
CA ARG A 162 -44.69 -6.00 26.51
C ARG A 162 -44.12 -5.37 27.77
N ALA A 163 -44.80 -5.48 28.92
CA ALA A 163 -44.30 -4.98 30.20
C ALA A 163 -43.07 -5.76 30.66
N LEU A 164 -43.10 -7.09 30.59
CA LEU A 164 -41.94 -7.95 30.92
C LEU A 164 -40.75 -7.70 29.98
N ASP A 165 -41.01 -7.54 28.68
CA ASP A 165 -39.96 -7.25 27.70
C ASP A 165 -39.34 -5.86 27.92
N ALA A 166 -40.13 -4.86 28.35
CA ALA A 166 -39.67 -3.52 28.67
C ALA A 166 -38.84 -3.48 29.96
N GLU A 167 -39.22 -4.22 31.00
CA GLU A 167 -38.43 -4.34 32.23
C GLU A 167 -37.05 -4.96 31.95
N GLY A 168 -37.00 -6.05 31.16
CA GLY A 168 -35.76 -6.69 30.75
C GLY A 168 -35.02 -6.03 29.58
N ALA A 169 -35.58 -5.00 28.95
CA ALA A 169 -34.91 -4.29 27.85
C ALA A 169 -33.74 -3.45 28.38
N SER A 170 -33.96 -2.71 29.47
CA SER A 170 -32.95 -1.81 30.04
C SER A 170 -31.67 -2.53 30.48
N GLU A 171 -31.79 -3.71 31.10
CA GLU A 171 -30.64 -4.50 31.55
C GLU A 171 -29.87 -5.15 30.38
N ARG A 172 -30.59 -5.59 29.34
CA ARG A 172 -29.97 -6.10 28.09
C ARG A 172 -29.28 -4.98 27.34
N GLU A 173 -29.87 -3.80 27.26
CA GLU A 173 -29.26 -2.63 26.63
C GLU A 173 -28.04 -2.15 27.40
N ALA A 174 -28.10 -2.11 28.74
CA ALA A 174 -26.96 -1.73 29.58
C ALA A 174 -25.78 -2.71 29.47
N SER A 175 -26.05 -4.03 29.44
CA SER A 175 -25.01 -5.05 29.24
C SER A 175 -24.39 -5.00 27.85
N LEU A 176 -25.20 -4.84 26.80
CA LEU A 176 -24.71 -4.65 25.43
C LEU A 176 -23.93 -3.34 25.27
N ALA A 177 -24.35 -2.26 25.94
CA ALA A 177 -23.65 -0.98 25.92
C ALA A 177 -22.29 -1.07 26.63
N ALA A 178 -22.21 -1.75 27.77
CA ALA A 178 -20.95 -1.96 28.49
C ALA A 178 -19.96 -2.81 27.67
N GLU A 179 -20.45 -3.83 26.94
CA GLU A 179 -19.59 -4.61 26.05
C GLU A 179 -19.11 -3.80 24.84
N ARG A 180 -20.01 -3.01 24.21
CA ARG A 180 -19.64 -2.10 23.11
C ARG A 180 -18.60 -1.09 23.55
N GLU A 181 -18.71 -0.55 24.77
CA GLU A 181 -17.72 0.40 25.28
C GLU A 181 -16.35 -0.24 25.45
N ARG A 182 -16.28 -1.48 25.95
CA ARG A 182 -15.01 -2.21 26.05
C ARG A 182 -14.38 -2.45 24.68
N ARG A 183 -15.18 -2.80 23.68
CA ARG A 183 -14.70 -2.95 22.29
C ARG A 183 -14.22 -1.62 21.72
N ARG A 184 -14.98 -0.55 21.91
CA ARG A 184 -14.61 0.80 21.46
C ARG A 184 -13.27 1.26 22.04
N VAL A 185 -13.05 1.05 23.34
CA VAL A 185 -11.78 1.39 23.99
C VAL A 185 -10.62 0.56 23.42
N ALA A 186 -10.83 -0.74 23.19
CA ALA A 186 -9.82 -1.62 22.60
C ALA A 186 -9.50 -1.25 21.13
N GLU A 187 -10.53 -0.97 20.34
CA GLU A 187 -10.41 -0.55 18.94
C GLU A 187 -9.72 0.82 18.83
N ALA A 188 -10.10 1.78 19.67
CA ALA A 188 -9.45 3.09 19.74
C ALA A 188 -7.97 2.97 20.14
N ALA A 189 -7.63 2.08 21.08
CA ALA A 189 -6.24 1.82 21.45
C ALA A 189 -5.43 1.18 20.30
N PHE A 190 -6.04 0.25 19.56
CA PHE A 190 -5.41 -0.36 18.39
C PHE A 190 -5.23 0.64 17.25
N GLU A 191 -6.24 1.47 16.98
CA GLU A 191 -6.18 2.52 15.97
C GLU A 191 -5.13 3.57 16.32
N ALA A 192 -5.06 4.00 17.59
CA ALA A 192 -4.03 4.92 18.06
C ALA A 192 -2.62 4.34 17.88
N LYS A 193 -2.42 3.05 18.22
CA LYS A 193 -1.13 2.38 18.01
C LYS A 193 -0.77 2.29 16.53
N LYS A 194 -1.72 1.91 15.67
CA LYS A 194 -1.52 1.84 14.22
C LYS A 194 -1.23 3.22 13.59
N ALA A 195 -1.89 4.26 14.08
CA ALA A 195 -1.64 5.63 13.68
C ALA A 195 -0.23 6.10 14.08
N GLU A 196 0.21 5.74 15.29
CA GLU A 196 1.54 6.05 15.78
C GLU A 196 2.64 5.29 15.00
N GLU A 197 2.46 4.01 14.69
CA GLU A 197 3.37 3.24 13.83
C GLU A 197 3.49 3.85 12.43
N ARG A 198 2.36 4.30 11.85
CA ARG A 198 2.37 5.00 10.56
C ARG A 198 3.11 6.34 10.63
N LYS A 199 2.95 7.09 11.72
CA LYS A 199 3.67 8.36 11.93
C LYS A 199 5.16 8.12 12.08
N GLN A 200 5.57 7.13 12.88
CA GLN A 200 6.98 6.79 13.06
C GLN A 200 7.61 6.32 11.75
N LYS A 201 6.91 5.51 10.94
CA LYS A 201 7.40 5.11 9.61
C LYS A 201 7.59 6.33 8.69
N ARG A 202 6.61 7.25 8.65
CA ARG A 202 6.72 8.49 7.86
C ARG A 202 7.87 9.38 8.33
N GLU A 203 8.07 9.48 9.65
CA GLU A 203 9.15 10.28 10.24
C GLU A 203 10.52 9.68 9.95
N GLN A 204 10.68 8.36 10.04
CA GLN A 204 11.92 7.68 9.69
C GLN A 204 12.25 7.84 8.20
N GLU A 205 11.26 7.68 7.32
CA GLU A 205 11.47 7.89 5.89
C GLU A 205 11.81 9.35 5.58
N ARG A 206 11.13 10.32 6.22
CA ARG A 206 11.46 11.74 6.07
C ARG A 206 12.88 12.02 6.53
N ARG A 207 13.27 11.51 7.69
CA ARG A 207 14.62 11.66 8.25
C ARG A 207 15.69 11.05 7.34
N GLN A 208 15.45 9.86 6.80
CA GLN A 208 16.38 9.23 5.85
C GLN A 208 16.55 10.06 4.57
N ARG A 209 15.45 10.63 4.04
CA ARG A 209 15.50 11.52 2.88
C ARG A 209 16.26 12.82 3.19
N GLU A 210 16.00 13.42 4.35
CA GLU A 210 16.69 14.63 4.80
C GLU A 210 18.20 14.37 5.02
N ASP A 211 18.55 13.24 5.62
CA ASP A 211 19.94 12.81 5.80
C ASP A 211 20.63 12.59 4.45
N GLU A 212 19.95 11.97 3.48
CA GLU A 212 20.49 11.77 2.14
C GLU A 212 20.69 13.09 1.39
N ILE A 213 19.71 14.01 1.45
CA ILE A 213 19.83 15.35 0.87
C ILE A 213 20.99 16.10 1.51
N SER A 214 21.10 16.08 2.84
CA SER A 214 22.17 16.73 3.58
C SER A 214 23.54 16.20 3.18
N ARG A 215 23.68 14.87 2.97
CA ARG A 215 24.92 14.27 2.47
C ARG A 215 25.26 14.73 1.06
N ARG A 216 24.26 14.76 0.15
CA ARG A 216 24.45 15.24 -1.23
C ARG A 216 24.91 16.70 -1.25
N GLU A 217 24.29 17.55 -0.43
CA GLU A 217 24.67 18.96 -0.29
C GLU A 217 26.07 19.13 0.28
N LEU A 218 26.44 18.31 1.28
CA LEU A 218 27.77 18.31 1.88
C LEU A 218 28.84 17.98 0.83
N VAL A 219 28.65 16.92 0.03
CA VAL A 219 29.54 16.59 -1.10
C VAL A 219 29.70 17.77 -2.05
N ILE A 220 28.58 18.35 -2.51
CA ILE A 220 28.60 19.48 -3.43
C ILE A 220 29.35 20.66 -2.83
N SER A 221 29.15 20.94 -1.53
CA SER A 221 29.81 22.04 -0.83
C SER A 221 31.32 21.85 -0.74
N ILE A 222 31.79 20.63 -0.43
CA ILE A 222 33.21 20.30 -0.34
C ILE A 222 33.84 20.41 -1.72
N VAL A 223 33.28 19.73 -2.72
CA VAL A 223 33.84 19.73 -4.08
C VAL A 223 33.83 21.14 -4.67
N ARG A 224 32.77 21.93 -4.44
CA ARG A 224 32.73 23.32 -4.90
C ARG A 224 33.85 24.14 -4.29
N ARG A 225 34.04 24.06 -2.96
CA ARG A 225 35.09 24.76 -2.23
C ARG A 225 36.48 24.35 -2.71
N GLU A 226 36.74 23.05 -2.84
CA GLU A 226 38.02 22.51 -3.32
C GLU A 226 38.29 22.90 -4.79
N LEU A 227 37.28 22.88 -5.67
CA LEU A 227 37.43 23.33 -7.05
C LEU A 227 37.62 24.85 -7.19
N GLU A 228 37.14 25.64 -6.22
CA GLU A 228 37.37 27.09 -6.19
C GLU A 228 38.78 27.41 -5.68
N GLN A 229 39.26 26.71 -4.65
CA GLN A 229 40.58 26.91 -4.06
C GLN A 229 41.70 26.28 -4.89
N SER A 230 41.58 24.98 -5.18
CA SER A 230 42.67 24.17 -5.74
C SER A 230 42.52 23.90 -7.23
N ARG A 231 41.36 24.20 -7.83
CA ARG A 231 40.98 23.86 -9.22
C ARG A 231 40.98 22.35 -9.54
N MET A 232 41.36 21.52 -8.58
CA MET A 232 41.35 20.06 -8.63
C MET A 232 40.85 19.53 -7.29
N CYS A 233 40.09 18.44 -7.32
CA CYS A 233 39.52 17.81 -6.13
C CYS A 233 39.56 16.29 -6.32
N ASP A 234 40.15 15.58 -5.35
CA ASP A 234 40.15 14.12 -5.31
C ASP A 234 38.81 13.61 -4.75
N LEU A 235 38.05 12.91 -5.59
CA LEU A 235 36.73 12.39 -5.23
C LEU A 235 36.82 11.29 -4.17
N PHE A 236 37.92 10.53 -4.13
CA PHE A 236 38.15 9.50 -3.12
C PHE A 236 38.30 10.12 -1.73
N THR A 237 39.06 11.21 -1.63
CA THR A 237 39.19 11.97 -0.37
C THR A 237 37.86 12.57 0.07
N VAL A 238 37.04 13.07 -0.86
CA VAL A 238 35.70 13.59 -0.55
C VAL A 238 34.76 12.49 -0.05
N ALA A 239 34.75 11.32 -0.72
CA ALA A 239 33.95 10.17 -0.31
C ALA A 239 34.30 9.72 1.13
N ASN A 240 35.60 9.62 1.43
CA ASN A 240 36.08 9.30 2.78
C ASN A 240 35.71 10.37 3.83
N GLN A 241 35.71 11.65 3.44
CA GLN A 241 35.36 12.75 4.35
C GLN A 241 33.86 12.79 4.69
N VAL A 242 33.00 12.45 3.73
CA VAL A 242 31.54 12.33 3.96
C VAL A 242 31.24 11.09 4.81
N GLY A 243 32.00 10.02 4.59
CA GLY A 243 31.90 8.75 5.31
C GLY A 243 30.65 7.93 4.96
N GLY A 244 30.59 6.72 5.52
CA GLY A 244 29.55 5.73 5.22
C GLY A 244 29.87 4.89 3.98
N ASP A 245 28.85 4.22 3.44
CA ASP A 245 28.95 3.41 2.22
C ASP A 245 28.90 4.28 0.95
N VAL A 246 29.68 5.36 0.95
CA VAL A 246 29.77 6.32 -0.15
C VAL A 246 30.99 6.03 -1.01
N ASP A 247 30.75 5.64 -2.26
CA ASP A 247 31.80 5.37 -3.24
C ASP A 247 32.04 6.56 -4.17
N GLU A 248 33.18 6.56 -4.87
CA GLU A 248 33.53 7.54 -5.91
C GLU A 248 32.41 7.69 -6.96
N GLU A 249 31.89 6.58 -7.49
CA GLU A 249 30.81 6.58 -8.48
C GLU A 249 29.54 7.29 -7.99
N TRP A 250 29.26 7.21 -6.68
CA TRP A 250 28.11 7.90 -6.09
C TRP A 250 28.34 9.42 -6.06
N VAL A 251 29.56 9.85 -5.72
CA VAL A 251 29.97 11.25 -5.79
C VAL A 251 29.90 11.76 -7.24
N GLU A 252 30.38 11.00 -8.22
CA GLU A 252 30.30 11.35 -9.64
C GLU A 252 28.85 11.57 -10.08
N LYS A 253 27.93 10.67 -9.71
CA LYS A 253 26.50 10.79 -10.02
C LYS A 253 25.89 12.07 -9.44
N ILE A 254 26.26 12.45 -8.21
CA ILE A 254 25.81 13.70 -7.59
C ILE A 254 26.36 14.91 -8.32
N LEU A 255 27.64 14.89 -8.70
CA LEU A 255 28.26 15.98 -9.45
C LEU A 255 27.66 16.15 -10.85
N GLY A 256 27.30 15.04 -11.49
CA GLY A 256 26.54 15.03 -12.74
C GLY A 256 25.14 15.61 -12.56
N ALA A 257 24.38 15.12 -11.57
CA ALA A 257 23.01 15.58 -11.31
C ALA A 257 22.93 17.04 -10.84
N SER A 258 23.94 17.54 -10.12
CA SER A 258 24.04 18.95 -9.71
C SER A 258 24.45 19.88 -10.86
N GLY A 259 24.79 19.33 -12.02
CA GLY A 259 25.26 20.10 -13.17
C GLY A 259 26.58 20.82 -12.92
N MET A 260 27.42 20.30 -12.02
CA MET A 260 28.78 20.84 -11.80
C MET A 260 29.73 20.46 -12.92
N LEU A 261 29.50 19.32 -13.56
CA LEU A 261 30.27 18.82 -14.69
C LEU A 261 29.87 19.50 -16.00
N GLY A 262 30.81 19.53 -16.94
CA GLY A 262 30.64 20.10 -18.27
C GLY A 262 31.21 21.51 -18.40
N ARG A 263 30.87 22.16 -19.52
CA ARG A 263 31.35 23.48 -19.87
C ARG A 263 30.40 24.57 -19.38
N LYS A 264 30.91 25.50 -18.57
CA LYS A 264 30.22 26.73 -18.15
C LYS A 264 31.03 27.93 -18.61
N GLY A 265 30.61 28.53 -19.73
CA GLY A 265 31.32 29.65 -20.35
C GLY A 265 32.71 29.25 -20.87
N SER A 266 33.75 29.89 -20.34
CA SER A 266 35.18 29.63 -20.65
C SER A 266 35.82 28.58 -19.75
N VAL A 267 35.07 28.00 -18.82
CA VAL A 267 35.57 27.01 -17.86
C VAL A 267 34.94 25.65 -18.15
N ILE A 268 35.78 24.62 -18.20
CA ILE A 268 35.35 23.22 -18.31
C ILE A 268 35.65 22.51 -16.99
N THR A 269 34.64 21.82 -16.44
CA THR A 269 34.81 20.92 -15.30
C THR A 269 34.61 19.49 -15.78
N MET A 270 35.59 18.63 -15.57
CA MET A 270 35.54 17.22 -15.98
C MET A 270 36.05 16.32 -14.87
N ILE A 271 35.68 15.04 -14.93
CA ILE A 271 36.20 14.00 -14.05
C ILE A 271 37.20 13.16 -14.85
N THR A 272 38.37 12.91 -14.28
CA THR A 272 39.38 12.03 -14.88
C THR A 272 39.05 10.57 -14.57
N SER A 273 39.61 9.63 -15.35
CA SER A 273 39.48 8.19 -15.07
C SER A 273 40.13 7.73 -13.75
N THR A 274 40.84 8.64 -13.07
CA THR A 274 41.52 8.40 -11.79
C THR A 274 40.75 9.00 -10.61
N GLY A 275 39.53 9.47 -10.81
CA GLY A 275 38.69 10.01 -9.74
C GLY A 275 38.99 11.44 -9.32
N TRP A 276 39.52 12.26 -10.23
CA TRP A 276 39.76 13.67 -9.95
C TRP A 276 38.76 14.54 -10.69
N ALA A 277 38.06 15.41 -9.96
CA ALA A 277 37.34 16.51 -10.57
C ALA A 277 38.31 17.65 -10.83
N VAL A 278 38.43 18.08 -12.09
CA VAL A 278 39.35 19.13 -12.53
C VAL A 278 38.59 20.23 -13.24
N ARG A 279 38.85 21.48 -12.83
CA ARG A 279 38.30 22.69 -13.42
C ARG A 279 39.39 23.44 -14.18
N VAL A 280 39.25 23.51 -15.51
CA VAL A 280 40.22 24.16 -16.40
C VAL A 280 39.59 25.38 -17.05
N SER A 281 40.22 26.54 -16.93
CA SER A 281 39.84 27.76 -17.65
C SER A 281 40.69 27.98 -18.91
N ALA A 282 40.24 28.88 -19.78
CA ALA A 282 41.02 29.30 -20.95
C ALA A 282 42.39 29.90 -20.57
N GLU A 283 42.49 30.57 -19.43
CA GLU A 283 43.74 31.14 -18.93
C GLU A 283 44.72 30.04 -18.49
N ASP A 284 44.22 28.99 -17.85
CA ASP A 284 45.04 27.87 -17.39
C ASP A 284 45.62 27.12 -18.61
N MET A 285 44.82 26.95 -19.67
CA MET A 285 45.31 26.39 -20.93
C MET A 285 46.34 27.30 -21.62
N ALA A 286 46.15 28.61 -21.61
CA ALA A 286 47.13 29.55 -22.17
C ALA A 286 48.48 29.48 -21.44
N LYS A 287 48.45 29.42 -20.10
CA LYS A 287 49.65 29.22 -19.26
C LYS A 287 50.32 27.88 -19.53
N LEU A 288 49.53 26.82 -19.64
CA LEU A 288 50.02 25.49 -20.01
C LEU A 288 50.82 25.54 -21.32
N TYR A 289 50.24 26.12 -22.38
CA TYR A 289 50.93 26.23 -23.67
C TYR A 289 52.22 27.05 -23.55
N HIS A 290 52.20 28.17 -22.82
CA HIS A 290 53.39 28.98 -22.60
C HIS A 290 54.50 28.18 -21.88
N SER A 291 54.17 27.50 -20.78
CA SER A 291 55.13 26.71 -20.00
C SER A 291 55.69 25.51 -20.77
N VAL A 292 54.92 24.94 -21.68
CA VAL A 292 55.39 23.85 -22.57
C VAL A 292 56.37 24.40 -23.62
N MET A 293 56.07 25.56 -24.21
CA MET A 293 56.96 26.20 -25.19
C MET A 293 58.30 26.63 -24.56
N GLU A 294 58.29 27.17 -23.35
CA GLU A 294 59.51 27.61 -22.66
C GLU A 294 60.44 26.45 -22.28
N ARG A 295 59.90 25.25 -22.08
CA ARG A 295 60.67 24.07 -21.66
C ARG A 295 61.27 23.27 -22.82
N ASP A 296 61.07 23.74 -24.06
CA ASP A 296 61.51 23.05 -25.29
C ASP A 296 61.10 21.56 -25.28
N GLY A 297 59.88 21.30 -24.78
CA GLY A 297 59.40 19.95 -24.47
C GLY A 297 58.86 19.17 -25.67
N GLY A 298 59.20 19.60 -26.89
CA GLY A 298 58.84 18.90 -28.11
C GLY A 298 59.88 17.82 -28.44
N ASP A 299 59.43 16.70 -28.97
CA ASP A 299 60.33 15.76 -29.67
C ASP A 299 60.93 16.44 -30.92
N GLU A 300 61.83 15.75 -31.64
CA GLU A 300 62.49 16.28 -32.86
C GLU A 300 61.49 16.82 -33.92
N ASP A 301 60.24 16.35 -33.90
CA ASP A 301 59.14 16.78 -34.77
C ASP A 301 58.25 17.91 -34.18
N GLY A 302 58.59 18.43 -33.00
CA GLY A 302 57.80 19.43 -32.28
C GLY A 302 56.52 18.89 -31.62
N ALA A 303 56.36 17.57 -31.55
CA ALA A 303 55.23 16.92 -30.89
C ALA A 303 55.43 16.89 -29.36
N VAL A 304 54.37 17.19 -28.61
CA VAL A 304 54.39 17.18 -27.14
C VAL A 304 53.67 15.94 -26.64
N SER A 305 54.32 15.15 -25.79
CA SER A 305 53.70 13.96 -25.20
C SER A 305 52.56 14.33 -24.24
N HIS A 306 51.49 13.52 -24.23
CA HIS A 306 50.35 13.71 -23.34
C HIS A 306 50.76 13.67 -21.85
N GLU A 307 51.79 12.89 -21.51
CA GLU A 307 52.30 12.81 -20.14
C GLU A 307 52.97 14.13 -19.70
N LEU A 308 53.77 14.74 -20.58
CA LEU A 308 54.38 16.04 -20.31
C LEU A 308 53.31 17.13 -20.18
N LEU A 309 52.30 17.12 -21.06
CA LEU A 309 51.17 18.04 -20.99
C LEU A 309 50.39 17.89 -19.69
N GLY A 310 50.10 16.64 -19.28
CA GLY A 310 49.42 16.32 -18.03
C GLY A 310 50.18 16.81 -16.80
N LYS A 311 51.49 16.49 -16.71
CA LYS A 311 52.35 16.96 -15.60
C LYS A 311 52.47 18.49 -15.57
N THR A 312 52.54 19.14 -16.73
CA THR A 312 52.63 20.60 -16.80
C THR A 312 51.31 21.26 -16.41
N LEU A 313 50.18 20.69 -16.81
CA LEU A 313 48.85 21.15 -16.41
C LEU A 313 48.64 20.98 -14.90
N GLU A 314 49.01 19.83 -14.35
CA GLU A 314 48.96 19.58 -12.91
C GLU A 314 49.75 20.63 -12.13
N ASN A 315 50.97 20.95 -12.57
CA ASN A 315 51.81 21.98 -11.97
C ASN A 315 51.20 23.39 -12.10
N CYS A 316 50.59 23.71 -13.25
CA CYS A 316 49.93 25.01 -13.45
C CYS A 316 48.74 25.17 -12.49
N LEU A 317 47.91 24.14 -12.37
CA LEU A 317 46.73 24.14 -11.50
C LEU A 317 47.14 24.20 -10.02
N LYS A 318 48.14 23.41 -9.59
CA LYS A 318 48.70 23.46 -8.22
C LYS A 318 49.36 24.81 -7.90
N GLY A 319 50.05 25.41 -8.87
CA GLY A 319 50.72 26.70 -8.71
C GLY A 319 49.74 27.87 -8.51
N GLN A 320 48.57 27.82 -9.15
CA GLN A 320 47.52 28.82 -8.96
C GLN A 320 46.71 28.62 -7.69
N ALA A 321 46.58 27.38 -7.20
CA ALA A 321 45.91 27.09 -5.92
C ALA A 321 46.54 27.85 -4.74
N GLY A 322 47.87 28.06 -4.77
CA GLY A 322 48.59 28.84 -3.77
C GLY A 322 48.60 30.36 -4.01
N ALA A 323 48.05 30.83 -5.14
CA ALA A 323 48.07 32.23 -5.55
C ALA A 323 46.68 32.91 -5.48
N ALA A 324 45.69 32.23 -4.91
CA ALA A 324 44.41 32.86 -4.59
C ALA A 324 44.60 33.92 -3.48
N PRO A 325 44.07 35.15 -3.64
CA PRO A 325 44.24 36.27 -2.71
C PRO A 325 43.55 36.08 -1.36
#